data_AF-A0A258SUR1-F1
#
_entry.id   AF-A0A258SUR1-F1
#
_cell.length_a   1.000
_cell.length_b   1.000
_cell.length_c   1.000
_cell.angle_alpha   90.00
_cell.angle_beta   90.00
_cell.angle_gamma   90.00
#
_symmetry.space_group_name_H-M   'P 1'
#
loop_
_entity.id
_entity.type
_entity.pdbx_description
1 polymer ?
#
loop_
_entity_poly.entity_id
_entity_poly.type
_entity_poly.pdbx_seq_one_letter_code
_entity_poly.pdbx_strand_id
1 'polypeptide(L)'
;MTSRKGAGTKGAGRHDLTEFDLWLRESFAAHGAFTALVVLVKIGGLEVAPLASTFFNIIGDEIRWPQIVALFAGSGKQWDGAAFFPVLDSGGPLLNGEARSRLRALEARVKADRLVLNEGHFFDAWGRRLKIEEATAH
;
A
#
# COMPACT_ATOMS: atom_id res chain seq x y z
N MET A 1 -37.71 -38.80 16.75
CA MET A 1 -36.50 -39.64 16.56
C MET A 1 -36.47 -39.98 15.08
N THR A 2 -35.51 -39.61 14.25
CA THR A 2 -34.08 -39.34 14.41
C THR A 2 -33.63 -38.27 13.41
N SER A 3 -32.65 -37.49 13.85
CA SER A 3 -32.01 -36.36 13.16
C SER A 3 -30.85 -36.83 12.26
N ARG A 4 -30.60 -36.09 11.16
CA ARG A 4 -29.30 -35.73 10.50
C ARG A 4 -29.54 -35.57 8.99
N LYS A 5 -28.81 -34.75 8.22
CA LYS A 5 -27.89 -33.62 8.41
C LYS A 5 -27.48 -33.29 6.97
N GLY A 6 -27.70 -32.05 6.54
CA GLY A 6 -27.25 -31.56 5.23
C GLY A 6 -26.99 -30.07 5.33
N ALA A 7 -25.94 -29.72 6.07
CA ALA A 7 -25.37 -28.38 6.12
C ALA A 7 -24.15 -28.33 5.19
N GLY A 8 -24.00 -27.20 4.49
CA GLY A 8 -22.81 -26.85 3.71
C GLY A 8 -23.07 -26.96 2.21
N THR A 9 -22.85 -25.94 1.39
CA THR A 9 -21.78 -24.95 1.50
C THR A 9 -22.28 -23.55 1.13
N LYS A 10 -22.03 -22.60 2.05
CA LYS A 10 -21.99 -21.16 1.78
C LYS A 10 -21.15 -20.92 0.52
N GLY A 11 -21.70 -20.18 -0.44
CA GLY A 11 -20.89 -19.61 -1.51
C GLY A 11 -19.79 -18.76 -0.87
N ALA A 12 -18.54 -19.19 -1.04
CA ALA A 12 -17.38 -18.39 -0.74
C ALA A 12 -17.51 -17.08 -1.53
N GLY A 13 -17.39 -15.94 -0.84
CA GLY A 13 -17.43 -14.64 -1.48
C GLY A 13 -16.43 -14.60 -2.63
N ARG A 14 -16.87 -14.11 -3.79
CA ARG A 14 -15.98 -13.82 -4.91
C ARG A 14 -15.03 -12.72 -4.42
N HIS A 15 -13.81 -13.07 -4.06
CA HIS A 15 -12.78 -12.11 -3.65
C HIS A 15 -12.25 -11.44 -4.92
N ASP A 16 -12.95 -10.41 -5.38
CA ASP A 16 -12.44 -9.59 -6.49
C ASP A 16 -11.10 -8.97 -6.07
N LEU A 17 -10.14 -8.96 -7.01
CA LEU A 17 -8.83 -8.35 -6.80
C LEU A 17 -8.98 -6.83 -6.74
N THR A 18 -8.35 -6.20 -5.76
CA THR A 18 -8.23 -4.73 -5.68
C THR A 18 -7.20 -4.23 -6.70
N GLU A 19 -7.18 -2.91 -6.96
CA GLU A 19 -6.14 -2.32 -7.81
C GLU A 19 -4.74 -2.47 -7.21
N PHE A 20 -4.63 -2.52 -5.88
CA PHE A 20 -3.39 -2.89 -5.21
C PHE A 20 -2.96 -4.32 -5.56
N ASP A 21 -3.88 -5.29 -5.49
CA ASP A 21 -3.56 -6.70 -5.74
C ASP A 21 -3.08 -6.90 -7.19
N LEU A 22 -3.72 -6.21 -8.14
CA LEU A 22 -3.33 -6.22 -9.55
C LEU A 22 -1.94 -5.60 -9.74
N TRP A 23 -1.69 -4.43 -9.14
CA TRP A 23 -0.40 -3.75 -9.21
C TRP A 23 0.75 -4.59 -8.61
N LEU A 24 0.52 -5.25 -7.47
CA LEU A 24 1.53 -6.07 -6.82
C LEU A 24 1.94 -7.23 -7.72
N ARG A 25 0.96 -7.95 -8.27
CA ARG A 25 1.17 -9.07 -9.19
C ARG A 25 1.96 -8.64 -10.43
N GLU A 26 1.58 -7.52 -11.05
CA GLU A 26 2.27 -6.99 -12.23
C GLU A 26 3.71 -6.58 -11.91
N SER A 27 3.92 -5.88 -10.79
CA SER A 27 5.24 -5.42 -10.37
C SER A 27 6.17 -6.59 -10.05
N PHE A 28 5.66 -7.59 -9.33
CA PHE A 28 6.45 -8.78 -8.98
C PHE A 28 6.74 -9.63 -10.22
N ALA A 29 5.78 -9.83 -11.13
CA ALA A 29 6.02 -10.55 -12.38
C ALA A 29 7.08 -9.86 -13.26
N ALA A 30 7.13 -8.53 -13.25
CA ALA A 30 8.08 -7.75 -14.06
C ALA A 30 9.47 -7.67 -13.43
N HIS A 31 9.58 -7.62 -12.09
CA HIS A 31 10.82 -7.23 -11.42
C HIS A 31 11.30 -8.22 -10.35
N GLY A 32 10.52 -9.22 -10.00
CA GLY A 32 10.80 -10.12 -8.89
C GLY A 32 10.67 -9.42 -7.53
N ALA A 33 11.49 -9.84 -6.57
CA ALA A 33 11.45 -9.30 -5.21
C ALA A 33 12.01 -7.86 -5.13
N PHE A 34 11.35 -7.00 -4.35
CA PHE A 34 11.74 -5.59 -4.20
C PHE A 34 11.44 -5.06 -2.79
N THR A 35 12.00 -3.89 -2.46
CA THR A 35 11.62 -3.15 -1.24
C THR A 35 10.56 -2.12 -1.57
N ALA A 36 9.43 -2.14 -0.87
CA ALA A 36 8.45 -1.06 -0.91
C ALA A 36 8.75 -0.05 0.20
N LEU A 37 8.98 1.21 -0.16
CA LEU A 37 8.91 2.33 0.78
C LEU A 37 7.46 2.80 0.83
N VAL A 38 6.92 3.05 2.01
CA VAL A 38 5.51 3.35 2.21
C VAL A 38 5.34 4.63 3.01
N VAL A 39 4.45 5.51 2.55
CA VAL A 39 4.00 6.69 3.29
C VAL A 39 2.51 6.57 3.56
N LEU A 40 2.13 6.59 4.84
CA LEU A 40 0.73 6.65 5.28
C LEU A 40 0.30 8.11 5.42
N VAL A 41 -0.91 8.41 4.97
CA VAL A 41 -1.46 9.77 5.00
C VAL A 41 -2.87 9.81 5.58
N LYS A 42 -3.22 10.95 6.17
CA LYS A 42 -4.60 11.37 6.39
C LYS A 42 -5.01 12.27 5.24
N ILE A 43 -6.21 12.08 4.72
CA ILE A 43 -6.85 12.89 3.70
C ILE A 43 -8.05 13.57 4.36
N GLY A 44 -8.13 14.90 4.25
CA GLY A 44 -9.22 15.68 4.82
C GLY A 44 -9.41 17.00 4.07
N GLY A 45 -10.65 17.28 3.64
CA GLY A 45 -10.93 18.46 2.83
C GLY A 45 -10.09 18.46 1.55
N LEU A 46 -9.28 19.50 1.36
CA LEU A 46 -8.32 19.64 0.25
C LEU A 46 -6.87 19.36 0.67
N GLU A 47 -6.65 18.79 1.86
CA GLU A 47 -5.32 18.53 2.41
C GLU A 47 -4.99 17.04 2.47
N VAL A 48 -3.70 16.74 2.21
CA VAL A 48 -3.10 15.43 2.43
C VAL A 48 -1.94 15.57 3.43
N ALA A 49 -2.10 14.99 4.61
CA ALA A 49 -1.17 15.08 5.73
C ALA A 49 -0.42 13.75 5.96
N PRO A 50 0.92 13.71 5.83
CA PRO A 50 1.72 12.52 6.15
C PRO A 50 1.64 12.17 7.64
N LEU A 51 1.43 10.89 7.94
CA LEU A 51 1.24 10.38 9.31
C LEU A 51 2.44 9.58 9.81
N ALA A 52 2.92 8.67 8.97
CA ALA A 52 3.99 7.74 9.28
C ALA A 52 4.58 7.22 7.97
N SER A 53 5.79 6.68 8.06
CA SER A 53 6.43 6.00 6.95
C SER A 53 6.99 4.66 7.42
N THR A 54 7.09 3.71 6.51
CA THR A 54 7.69 2.39 6.79
C THR A 54 8.30 1.84 5.51
N PHE A 55 9.02 0.73 5.62
CA PHE A 55 9.46 -0.03 4.46
C PHE A 55 9.36 -1.53 4.77
N PHE A 56 9.16 -2.33 3.73
CA PHE A 56 9.22 -3.79 3.83
C PHE A 56 9.59 -4.42 2.50
N ASN A 57 10.08 -5.65 2.55
CA ASN A 57 10.44 -6.41 1.37
C ASN A 57 9.26 -7.25 0.90
N ILE A 58 9.01 -7.18 -0.40
CA ILE A 58 8.05 -8.01 -1.11
C ILE A 58 8.85 -9.15 -1.75
N ILE A 59 8.58 -10.38 -1.32
CA ILE A 59 9.29 -11.59 -1.75
C ILE A 59 8.41 -12.46 -2.67
N GLY A 60 7.12 -12.11 -2.81
CA GLY A 60 6.12 -12.77 -3.64
C GLY A 60 4.89 -11.87 -3.79
N ASP A 61 3.91 -12.30 -4.60
CA ASP A 61 2.67 -11.56 -4.89
C ASP A 61 1.45 -12.09 -4.11
N GLU A 62 1.67 -12.92 -3.07
CA GLU A 62 0.60 -13.54 -2.30
C GLU A 62 -0.03 -12.58 -1.29
N ILE A 63 0.64 -11.47 -0.97
CA ILE A 63 0.14 -10.46 -0.03
C ILE A 63 -1.06 -9.76 -0.65
N ARG A 64 -2.21 -9.85 0.02
CA ARG A 64 -3.45 -9.21 -0.40
C ARG A 64 -3.69 -7.91 0.35
N TRP A 65 -4.45 -7.00 -0.25
CA TRP A 65 -4.77 -5.71 0.37
C TRP A 65 -5.27 -5.78 1.83
N PRO A 66 -6.15 -6.74 2.23
CA PRO A 66 -6.57 -6.86 3.64
C PRO A 66 -5.41 -7.12 4.62
N GLN A 67 -4.35 -7.82 4.19
CA GLN A 67 -3.18 -8.07 5.02
C GLN A 67 -2.33 -6.80 5.18
N ILE A 68 -2.22 -5.98 4.13
CA ILE A 68 -1.59 -4.66 4.18
C ILE A 68 -2.35 -3.73 5.14
N VAL A 69 -3.69 -3.71 5.05
CA VAL A 69 -4.53 -2.92 5.96
C VAL A 69 -4.29 -3.34 7.42
N ALA A 70 -4.23 -4.66 7.68
CA ALA A 70 -3.93 -5.18 9.01
C ALA A 70 -2.51 -4.79 9.48
N LEU A 71 -1.51 -4.83 8.59
CA LEU A 71 -0.15 -4.38 8.89
C LEU A 71 -0.12 -2.91 9.31
N PHE A 72 -0.80 -2.03 8.58
CA PHE A 72 -0.84 -0.60 8.89
C PHE A 72 -1.68 -0.27 10.11
N ALA A 73 -2.74 -1.04 10.40
CA ALA A 73 -3.50 -0.91 11.63
C ALA A 73 -2.60 -1.09 12.88
N GLY A 74 -1.54 -1.91 12.79
CA GLY A 74 -0.54 -2.07 13.84
C GLY A 74 0.21 -0.78 14.22
N SER A 75 0.20 0.25 13.37
CA SER A 75 0.78 1.56 13.69
C SER A 75 -0.04 2.39 14.69
N GLY A 76 -1.31 2.01 14.94
CA GLY A 76 -2.25 2.77 15.77
C GLY A 76 -2.69 4.12 15.17
N LYS A 77 -2.30 4.45 13.93
CA LYS A 77 -2.69 5.68 13.24
C LYS A 77 -3.99 5.47 12.45
N GLN A 78 -4.87 6.46 12.46
CA GLN A 78 -6.00 6.52 11.52
C GLN A 78 -5.51 7.09 10.19
N TRP A 79 -5.36 6.24 9.18
CA TRP A 79 -4.89 6.59 7.84
C TRP A 79 -6.02 6.41 6.82
N ASP A 80 -6.02 7.22 5.76
CA ASP A 80 -7.02 7.13 4.68
C ASP A 80 -6.39 6.64 3.37
N GLY A 81 -5.07 6.82 3.21
CA GLY A 81 -4.33 6.31 2.06
C GLY A 81 -2.89 5.93 2.38
N ALA A 82 -2.32 5.10 1.50
CA ALA A 82 -0.95 4.61 1.56
C ALA A 82 -0.30 4.69 0.18
N ALA A 83 0.83 5.39 0.07
CA ALA A 83 1.62 5.50 -1.15
C ALA A 83 2.82 4.56 -1.10
N PHE A 84 2.96 3.71 -2.12
CA PHE A 84 3.99 2.70 -2.25
C PHE A 84 5.01 3.11 -3.31
N PHE A 85 6.28 3.14 -2.94
CA PHE A 85 7.39 3.47 -3.83
C PHE A 85 8.26 2.22 -3.93
N PRO A 86 8.07 1.39 -4.98
CA PRO A 86 8.87 0.21 -5.19
C PRO A 86 10.30 0.64 -5.55
N VAL A 87 11.27 0.09 -4.83
CA VAL A 87 12.68 0.23 -5.17
C VAL A 87 13.11 -1.03 -5.89
N LEU A 88 13.23 -0.90 -7.21
CA LEU A 88 13.58 -1.97 -8.13
C LEU A 88 15.09 -1.89 -8.39
N ASP A 89 15.88 -2.61 -7.58
CA ASP A 89 17.33 -2.69 -7.75
C ASP A 89 17.72 -4.05 -8.36
N SER A 90 18.76 -4.06 -9.19
CA SER A 90 19.30 -5.26 -9.82
C SER A 90 19.81 -6.30 -8.81
N GLY A 91 20.15 -5.87 -7.60
CA GLY A 91 20.60 -6.74 -6.50
C GLY A 91 19.48 -7.35 -5.66
N GLY A 92 18.21 -7.10 -5.98
CA GLY A 92 17.06 -7.51 -5.17
C GLY A 92 16.71 -6.51 -4.06
N PRO A 93 15.99 -6.94 -3.00
CA PRO A 93 15.56 -6.05 -1.92
C PRO A 93 16.74 -5.34 -1.22
N LEU A 94 16.50 -4.10 -0.82
CA LEU A 94 17.48 -3.26 -0.16
C LEU A 94 17.90 -3.82 1.21
N LEU A 95 19.13 -3.49 1.60
CA LEU A 95 19.57 -3.62 2.98
C LEU A 95 18.85 -2.59 3.87
N ASN A 96 18.56 -2.96 5.12
CA ASN A 96 17.80 -2.11 6.06
C ASN A 96 18.36 -0.69 6.23
N GLY A 97 19.69 -0.55 6.28
CA GLY A 97 20.33 0.76 6.42
C GLY A 97 20.07 1.67 5.23
N GLU A 98 20.11 1.10 4.03
CA GLU A 98 19.82 1.79 2.79
C GLU A 98 18.34 2.13 2.65
N ALA A 99 17.44 1.17 2.92
CA ALA A 99 16.00 1.39 2.92
C ALA A 99 15.61 2.53 3.86
N ARG A 100 16.18 2.56 5.07
CA ARG A 100 15.96 3.65 6.04
C ARG A 100 16.48 5.00 5.56
N SER A 101 17.62 5.02 4.84
CA SER A 101 18.15 6.24 4.24
C SER A 101 17.24 6.78 3.14
N ARG A 102 16.83 5.91 2.21
CA ARG A 102 15.92 6.26 1.10
C ARG A 102 14.53 6.68 1.61
N LEU A 103 14.02 6.03 2.65
CA LEU A 103 12.75 6.41 3.30
C LEU A 103 12.80 7.83 3.87
N ARG A 104 13.88 8.20 4.58
CA ARG A 104 14.04 9.58 5.10
C ARG A 104 14.12 10.63 4.00
N ALA A 105 14.80 10.31 2.89
CA ALA A 105 14.85 11.20 1.74
C ALA A 105 13.45 11.38 1.12
N LEU A 106 12.69 10.30 0.99
CA LEU A 106 11.30 10.33 0.53
C LEU A 106 10.42 11.16 1.47
N GLU A 107 10.52 10.97 2.78
CA GLU A 107 9.79 11.77 3.78
C GLU A 107 10.04 13.28 3.62
N ALA A 108 11.30 13.67 3.43
CA ALA A 108 11.66 15.07 3.24
C ALA A 108 11.04 15.65 1.96
N ARG A 109 11.04 14.87 0.86
CA ARG A 109 10.41 15.25 -0.42
C ARG A 109 8.90 15.39 -0.27
N VAL A 110 8.23 14.38 0.30
CA VAL A 110 6.78 14.43 0.55
C VAL A 110 6.42 15.59 1.46
N LYS A 111 7.25 15.90 2.47
CA LYS A 111 7.05 17.05 3.36
C LYS A 111 7.14 18.38 2.62
N ALA A 112 8.03 18.50 1.64
CA ALA A 112 8.18 19.70 0.80
C ALA A 112 7.05 19.83 -0.23
N ASP A 113 6.64 18.72 -0.85
CA ASP A 113 5.62 18.69 -1.89
C ASP A 113 4.78 17.40 -1.80
N ARG A 114 3.47 17.55 -1.63
CA ARG A 114 2.53 16.41 -1.52
C ARG A 114 2.30 15.72 -2.86
N LEU A 115 2.55 16.37 -3.98
CA LEU A 115 2.41 15.76 -5.30
C LEU A 115 3.40 14.63 -5.54
N VAL A 116 4.50 14.58 -4.77
CA VAL A 116 5.46 13.45 -4.76
C VAL A 116 4.77 12.11 -4.49
N LEU A 117 3.63 12.10 -3.78
CA LEU A 117 2.84 10.88 -3.55
C LEU A 117 2.36 10.23 -4.87
N ASN A 118 2.20 11.02 -5.94
CA ASN A 118 1.81 10.53 -7.27
C ASN A 118 2.95 9.84 -8.03
N GLU A 119 4.21 10.03 -7.63
CA GLU A 119 5.34 9.28 -8.22
C GLU A 119 5.34 7.82 -7.78
N GLY A 120 4.66 7.52 -6.67
CA GLY A 120 4.42 6.17 -6.20
C GLY A 120 3.07 5.61 -6.66
N HIS A 121 2.72 4.46 -6.09
CA HIS A 121 1.43 3.82 -6.26
C HIS A 121 0.57 4.12 -5.04
N PHE A 122 -0.34 5.06 -5.19
CA PHE A 122 -1.16 5.57 -4.08
C PHE A 122 -2.51 4.87 -4.03
N PHE A 123 -2.88 4.35 -2.86
CA PHE A 123 -4.14 3.61 -2.67
C PHE A 123 -4.92 4.12 -1.46
N ASP A 124 -6.25 4.09 -1.54
CA ASP A 124 -7.13 4.35 -0.41
C ASP A 124 -7.29 3.12 0.50
N ALA A 125 -7.98 3.27 1.63
CA ALA A 125 -8.25 2.17 2.57
C ALA A 125 -8.95 0.93 1.96
N TRP A 126 -9.58 1.06 0.78
CA TRP A 126 -10.24 -0.05 0.06
C TRP A 126 -9.35 -0.66 -1.04
N GLY A 127 -8.13 -0.16 -1.23
CA GLY A 127 -7.17 -0.68 -2.20
C GLY A 127 -7.39 -0.16 -3.62
N ARG A 128 -8.14 0.94 -3.77
CA ARG A 128 -8.38 1.62 -5.04
C ARG A 128 -7.30 2.68 -5.28
N ARG A 129 -6.94 2.89 -6.54
CA ARG A 129 -5.90 3.85 -6.93
C ARG A 129 -6.38 5.27 -6.67
N LEU A 130 -5.51 6.06 -6.04
CA LEU A 130 -5.69 7.48 -5.82
C LEU A 130 -4.69 8.29 -6.65
N LYS A 131 -5.05 9.54 -6.92
CA LYS A 131 -4.19 10.56 -7.49
C LYS A 131 -4.49 11.89 -6.81
N ILE A 132 -3.45 12.63 -6.46
CA ILE A 132 -3.56 13.99 -5.92
C ILE A 132 -3.47 14.97 -7.08
N GLU A 133 -4.36 15.95 -7.10
CA GLU A 133 -4.31 17.04 -8.06
C GLU A 133 -4.25 18.37 -7.31
N GLU A 134 -3.63 19.37 -7.92
CA GLU A 134 -3.60 20.71 -7.33
C GLU A 134 -5.03 21.27 -7.27
N ALA A 135 -5.44 21.71 -6.08
CA ALA A 135 -6.69 22.42 -5.94
C ALA A 135 -6.47 23.88 -6.35
N THR A 136 -6.95 24.28 -7.52
CA THR A 136 -7.12 25.70 -7.84
C THR A 136 -8.25 26.24 -6.96
N ALA A 137 -7.94 27.22 -6.11
CA ALA A 137 -8.97 28.03 -5.48
C ALA A 137 -9.72 28.78 -6.59
N HIS A 138 -11.00 28.48 -6.76
CA HIS A 138 -11.93 29.27 -7.57
C HIS A 138 -12.57 30.36 -6.71
#